data_AF-A0A7L4CX99-F1
#
_entry.id   AF-A0A7L4CX99-F1
#
_cell.length_a   1.000
_cell.length_b   1.000
_cell.length_c   1.000
_cell.angle_alpha   90.00
_cell.angle_beta   90.00
_cell.angle_gamma   90.00
#
_symmetry.space_group_name_H-M   'P 1'
#
loop_
_entity.id
_entity.type
_entity.pdbx_description
1 polymer ?
#
loop_
_entity_poly.entity_id
_entity_poly.type
_entity_poly.pdbx_seq_one_letter_code
_entity_poly.pdbx_strand_id
1 'polypeptide(L)'
;ITSEAVDRVYNEYIKNAKNRAQVRDGVFDALGDFFFVLSATEVARYHRDAGNPVYFYEFQHRPSSATGVVPEFVKADHADEIAFVFGKPFLAGYATEEEHKLSRTVMSYWTNFARNGNPNGEGLVHWPEYDLDEKYLEIDLVQKTAKKLKEHKVEFW
;
A
#
# COMPACT_ATOMS: atom_id res chain seq x y z
N ILE A 1 -15.22 -9.87 -19.60
CA ILE A 1 -13.87 -10.48 -19.59
C ILE A 1 -13.83 -11.50 -20.72
N THR A 2 -12.92 -11.33 -21.68
CA THR A 2 -12.74 -12.28 -22.80
C THR A 2 -11.80 -13.42 -22.38
N SER A 3 -11.84 -14.56 -23.10
CA SER A 3 -10.89 -15.66 -22.86
C SER A 3 -9.43 -15.20 -23.02
N GLU A 4 -9.17 -14.33 -24.01
CA GLU A 4 -7.85 -13.73 -24.23
C GLU A 4 -7.36 -12.91 -23.03
N ALA A 5 -8.23 -12.13 -22.39
CA ALA A 5 -7.87 -11.37 -21.20
C ALA A 5 -7.52 -12.31 -20.02
N VAL A 6 -8.28 -13.39 -19.84
CA VAL A 6 -7.98 -14.41 -18.82
C VAL A 6 -6.63 -15.07 -19.08
N ASP A 7 -6.35 -15.43 -20.34
CA ASP A 7 -5.09 -16.07 -20.72
C ASP A 7 -3.89 -15.15 -20.49
N ARG A 8 -4.01 -13.85 -20.77
CA ARG A 8 -2.96 -12.85 -20.48
C ARG A 8 -2.67 -12.76 -18.99
N VAL A 9 -3.70 -12.63 -18.16
CA VAL A 9 -3.56 -12.55 -16.70
C VAL A 9 -2.97 -13.84 -16.14
N TYR A 10 -3.42 -15.01 -16.62
CA TYR A 10 -2.85 -16.29 -16.24
C TYR A 10 -1.36 -16.37 -16.58
N ASN A 11 -0.97 -15.96 -17.79
CA ASN A 11 0.42 -15.97 -18.23
C ASN A 11 1.31 -15.06 -17.38
N GLU A 12 0.79 -13.91 -16.97
CA GLU A 12 1.52 -12.89 -16.22
C GLU A 12 1.66 -13.21 -14.73
N TYR A 13 0.62 -13.76 -14.10
CA TYR A 13 0.57 -13.94 -12.64
C TYR A 13 0.71 -15.39 -12.18
N ILE A 14 0.31 -16.38 -13.00
CA ILE A 14 0.06 -17.75 -12.52
C ILE A 14 0.92 -18.81 -13.23
N LYS A 15 1.30 -18.60 -14.50
CA LYS A 15 1.97 -19.60 -15.36
C LYS A 15 3.18 -20.30 -14.73
N ASN A 16 3.94 -19.58 -13.92
CA ASN A 16 5.17 -20.10 -13.31
C ASN A 16 4.96 -20.66 -11.89
N ALA A 17 3.73 -20.71 -11.40
CA ALA A 17 3.39 -21.25 -10.09
C ALA A 17 3.64 -22.77 -10.02
N LYS A 18 4.36 -23.21 -8.99
CA LYS A 18 4.77 -24.60 -8.77
C LYS A 18 3.87 -25.34 -7.79
N ASN A 19 3.03 -24.61 -7.05
CA ASN A 19 2.15 -25.17 -6.04
C ASN A 19 0.90 -24.30 -5.86
N ARG A 20 -0.07 -24.83 -5.10
CA ARG A 20 -1.36 -24.16 -4.87
C ARG A 20 -1.24 -22.82 -4.14
N ALA A 21 -0.24 -22.65 -3.27
CA ALA A 21 -0.02 -21.37 -2.58
C ALA A 21 0.41 -20.29 -3.57
N GLN A 22 1.34 -20.59 -4.48
CA GLN A 22 1.76 -19.65 -5.52
C GLN A 22 0.64 -19.32 -6.52
N VAL A 23 -0.25 -20.28 -6.81
CA VAL A 23 -1.45 -20.00 -7.61
C VAL A 23 -2.37 -19.03 -6.88
N ARG A 24 -2.64 -19.24 -5.59
CA ARG A 24 -3.45 -18.34 -4.76
C ARG A 24 -2.83 -16.94 -4.72
N ASP A 25 -1.54 -16.84 -4.44
CA ASP A 25 -0.83 -15.56 -4.31
C ASP A 25 -0.87 -14.78 -5.63
N GLY A 26 -0.63 -15.45 -6.77
CA GLY A 26 -0.75 -14.82 -8.09
C GLY A 26 -2.17 -14.34 -8.42
N VAL A 27 -3.21 -15.07 -8.01
CA VAL A 27 -4.60 -14.61 -8.14
C VAL A 27 -4.86 -13.37 -7.29
N PHE A 28 -4.40 -13.36 -6.03
CA PHE A 28 -4.58 -12.20 -5.14
C PHE A 28 -3.79 -10.98 -5.60
N ASP A 29 -2.56 -11.16 -6.08
CA ASP A 29 -1.77 -10.07 -6.67
C ASP A 29 -2.46 -9.49 -7.90
N ALA A 30 -3.00 -10.33 -8.80
CA ALA A 30 -3.72 -9.87 -9.98
C ALA A 30 -4.97 -9.05 -9.63
N LEU A 31 -5.75 -9.51 -8.65
CA LEU A 31 -6.95 -8.80 -8.20
C LEU A 31 -6.59 -7.50 -7.46
N GLY A 32 -5.57 -7.51 -6.61
CA GLY A 32 -5.08 -6.32 -5.91
C GLY A 32 -4.56 -5.25 -6.87
N ASP A 33 -3.81 -5.66 -7.90
CA ASP A 33 -3.29 -4.75 -8.90
C ASP A 33 -4.40 -4.14 -9.75
N PHE A 34 -5.34 -4.97 -10.22
CA PHE A 34 -6.47 -4.54 -11.06
C PHE A 34 -7.44 -3.60 -10.31
N PHE A 35 -7.85 -3.96 -9.09
CA PHE A 35 -8.85 -3.19 -8.36
C PHE A 35 -8.28 -1.93 -7.69
N PHE A 36 -7.02 -1.95 -7.25
CA PHE A 36 -6.48 -0.89 -6.40
C PHE A 36 -5.24 -0.23 -6.98
N VAL A 37 -4.17 -0.98 -7.24
CA VAL A 37 -2.87 -0.38 -7.57
C VAL A 37 -2.95 0.44 -8.86
N LEU A 38 -3.46 -0.16 -9.94
CA LEU A 38 -3.58 0.52 -11.24
C LEU A 38 -4.38 1.83 -11.11
N SER A 39 -5.59 1.74 -10.55
CA SER A 39 -6.49 2.88 -10.42
C SER A 39 -5.89 3.99 -9.56
N ALA A 40 -5.27 3.64 -8.43
CA ALA A 40 -4.63 4.60 -7.54
C ALA A 40 -3.43 5.29 -8.23
N THR A 41 -2.58 4.53 -8.92
CA THR A 41 -1.44 5.08 -9.66
C THR A 41 -1.87 6.01 -10.78
N GLU A 42 -2.88 5.64 -11.57
CA GLU A 42 -3.39 6.49 -12.66
C GLU A 42 -4.01 7.79 -12.11
N VAL A 43 -4.80 7.71 -11.04
CA VAL A 43 -5.34 8.92 -10.39
C VAL A 43 -4.21 9.83 -9.89
N ALA A 44 -3.16 9.27 -9.28
CA ALA A 44 -2.00 10.05 -8.83
C ALA A 44 -1.28 10.74 -9.99
N ARG A 45 -1.06 10.03 -11.11
CA ARG A 45 -0.47 10.59 -12.33
C ARG A 45 -1.30 11.73 -12.91
N TYR A 46 -2.62 11.52 -13.08
CA TYR A 46 -3.50 12.58 -13.59
C TYR A 46 -3.54 13.81 -12.68
N HIS A 47 -3.54 13.61 -11.35
CA HIS A 47 -3.57 14.73 -10.41
C HIS A 47 -2.25 15.51 -10.42
N ARG A 48 -1.11 14.82 -10.49
CA ARG A 48 0.23 15.39 -10.68
C ARG A 48 0.32 16.18 -11.99
N ASP A 49 -0.10 15.59 -13.10
CA ASP A 49 0.02 16.19 -14.44
C ASP A 49 -0.89 17.42 -14.61
N ALA A 50 -1.94 17.53 -13.80
CA ALA A 50 -2.76 18.72 -13.66
C ALA A 50 -2.08 19.85 -12.83
N GLY A 51 -0.86 19.62 -12.33
CA GLY A 51 -0.07 20.60 -11.57
C GLY A 51 -0.37 20.64 -10.07
N ASN A 52 -1.03 19.62 -9.52
CA ASN A 52 -1.34 19.54 -8.09
C ASN A 52 -0.26 18.75 -7.33
N PRO A 53 0.06 19.14 -6.08
CA PRO A 53 0.89 18.31 -5.21
C PRO A 53 0.22 16.97 -4.91
N VAL A 54 0.97 15.89 -5.07
CA VAL A 54 0.49 14.52 -4.81
C VAL A 54 1.46 13.84 -3.84
N TYR A 55 0.92 13.08 -2.89
CA TYR A 55 1.71 12.20 -2.02
C TYR A 55 1.11 10.81 -2.08
N PHE A 56 1.95 9.82 -2.39
CA PHE A 56 1.52 8.43 -2.59
C PHE A 56 2.19 7.52 -1.54
N TYR A 57 1.46 6.53 -1.04
CA TYR A 57 2.03 5.50 -0.15
C TYR A 57 1.49 4.10 -0.45
N GLU A 58 2.28 3.10 -0.04
CA GLU A 58 1.86 1.71 0.06
C GLU A 58 1.97 1.27 1.52
N PHE A 59 0.87 0.83 2.13
CA PHE A 59 0.86 0.29 3.48
C PHE A 59 1.16 -1.20 3.44
N GLN A 60 2.15 -1.65 4.21
CA GLN A 60 2.68 -3.02 4.13
C GLN A 60 2.64 -3.77 5.47
N HIS A 61 2.26 -3.10 6.56
CA HIS A 61 2.26 -3.70 7.88
C HIS A 61 1.05 -4.62 8.11
N ARG A 62 1.31 -5.85 8.55
CA ARG A 62 0.28 -6.76 9.06
C ARG A 62 0.01 -6.49 10.54
N PRO A 63 -1.19 -6.05 10.94
CA PRO A 63 -1.48 -5.77 12.34
C PRO A 63 -1.42 -7.03 13.21
N SER A 64 -0.87 -6.93 14.42
CA SER A 64 -0.84 -8.04 15.40
C SER A 64 -2.23 -8.56 15.73
N SER A 65 -3.25 -7.69 15.68
CA SER A 65 -4.65 -8.08 15.90
C SER A 65 -5.21 -9.08 14.87
N ALA A 66 -4.53 -9.27 13.74
CA ALA A 66 -4.89 -10.26 12.74
C ALA A 66 -4.37 -11.67 13.09
N THR A 67 -3.43 -11.78 14.04
CA THR A 67 -2.86 -13.07 14.49
C THR A 67 -3.95 -13.98 15.04
N GLY A 68 -4.06 -15.19 14.48
CA GLY A 68 -5.07 -16.17 14.88
C GLY A 68 -6.50 -15.89 14.38
N VAL A 69 -6.72 -14.78 13.67
CA VAL A 69 -8.01 -14.39 13.07
C VAL A 69 -7.96 -14.49 11.54
N VAL A 70 -6.88 -13.98 10.95
CA VAL A 70 -6.64 -13.96 9.50
C VAL A 70 -5.51 -14.95 9.20
N PRO A 71 -5.58 -15.75 8.11
CA PRO A 71 -4.53 -16.69 7.75
C PRO A 71 -3.15 -16.02 7.61
N GLU A 72 -2.10 -16.72 8.08
CA GLU A 72 -0.74 -16.18 8.20
C GLU A 72 -0.09 -15.74 6.88
N PHE A 73 -0.57 -16.26 5.75
CA PHE A 73 -0.05 -15.87 4.44
C PHE A 73 -0.54 -14.49 3.98
N VAL A 74 -1.60 -13.95 4.60
CA VAL A 74 -2.11 -12.60 4.30
C VAL A 74 -1.19 -11.59 4.96
N LYS A 75 -0.68 -10.63 4.19
CA LYS A 75 0.21 -9.57 4.66
C LYS A 75 -0.62 -8.40 5.22
N ALA A 76 -0.34 -7.17 4.80
CA ALA A 76 -1.29 -6.08 4.92
C ALA A 76 -2.50 -6.36 4.02
N ASP A 77 -3.68 -6.45 4.63
CA ASP A 77 -4.95 -6.66 3.96
C ASP A 77 -5.66 -5.32 3.74
N HIS A 78 -6.73 -5.36 2.95
CA HIS A 78 -7.59 -4.21 2.74
C HIS A 78 -8.13 -3.65 4.06
N ALA A 79 -8.01 -2.33 4.24
CA ALA A 79 -8.43 -1.57 5.43
C ALA A 79 -7.57 -1.74 6.69
N ASP A 80 -6.46 -2.49 6.65
CA ASP A 80 -5.57 -2.63 7.81
C ASP A 80 -4.98 -1.28 8.26
N GLU A 81 -4.72 -0.36 7.33
CA GLU A 81 -4.16 0.96 7.61
C GLU A 81 -5.12 1.85 8.41
N ILE A 82 -6.44 1.65 8.25
CA ILE A 82 -7.48 2.43 8.94
C ILE A 82 -7.29 2.35 10.45
N ALA A 83 -6.94 1.16 10.97
CA ALA A 83 -6.66 0.99 12.39
C ALA A 83 -5.54 1.91 12.90
N PHE A 84 -4.51 2.13 12.09
CA PHE A 84 -3.36 2.97 12.44
C PHE A 84 -3.65 4.46 12.22
N VAL A 85 -4.45 4.81 11.21
CA VAL A 85 -4.94 6.17 10.95
C VAL A 85 -5.81 6.68 12.09
N PHE A 86 -6.69 5.84 12.64
CA PHE A 86 -7.62 6.22 13.70
C PHE A 86 -7.16 5.88 15.12
N GLY A 87 -5.91 5.46 15.29
CA GLY A 87 -5.33 5.26 16.62
C GLY A 87 -5.87 4.06 17.39
N LYS A 88 -6.37 3.01 16.71
CA LYS A 88 -6.82 1.76 17.35
C LYS A 88 -5.77 1.17 18.30
N PRO A 89 -4.44 1.22 18.02
CA PRO A 89 -3.43 0.79 18.97
C PRO A 89 -3.54 1.41 20.37
N PHE A 90 -4.02 2.66 20.51
CA PHE A 90 -4.18 3.31 21.82
C PHE A 90 -5.49 2.98 22.53
N LEU A 91 -6.43 2.33 21.83
CA LEU A 91 -7.78 2.04 22.31
C LEU A 91 -7.97 0.56 22.66
N ALA A 92 -7.19 -0.33 22.05
CA ALA A 92 -7.28 -1.77 22.21
C ALA A 92 -6.00 -2.36 22.83
N GLY A 93 -6.15 -3.33 23.74
CA GLY A 93 -5.03 -3.91 24.50
C GLY A 93 -4.16 -4.95 23.77
N TYR A 94 -4.15 -4.96 22.43
CA TYR A 94 -3.49 -6.00 21.62
C TYR A 94 -2.40 -5.48 20.68
N ALA A 95 -2.06 -4.19 20.75
CA ALA A 95 -1.01 -3.61 19.92
C ALA A 95 0.37 -3.74 20.59
N THR A 96 1.38 -3.97 19.76
CA THR A 96 2.80 -3.93 20.16
C THR A 96 3.28 -2.48 20.33
N GLU A 97 4.42 -2.31 20.99
CA GLU A 97 5.07 -0.98 21.13
C GLU A 97 5.45 -0.39 19.77
N GLU A 98 5.83 -1.26 18.83
CA GLU A 98 6.13 -0.94 17.44
C GLU A 98 4.87 -0.45 16.71
N GLU A 99 3.72 -1.09 16.92
CA GLU A 99 2.44 -0.64 16.37
C GLU A 99 1.94 0.67 16.98
N HIS A 100 2.20 0.91 18.28
CA HIS A 100 1.95 2.21 18.90
C HIS A 100 2.80 3.32 18.25
N LYS A 101 4.08 3.04 17.95
CA LYS A 101 4.95 3.97 17.23
C LYS A 101 4.46 4.16 15.79
N LEU A 102 4.13 3.09 15.09
CA LEU A 102 3.60 3.14 13.72
C LEU A 102 2.33 3.98 13.64
N SER A 103 1.37 3.79 14.56
CA SER A 103 0.14 4.58 14.55
C SER A 103 0.39 6.06 14.85
N ARG A 104 1.31 6.41 15.76
CA ARG A 104 1.74 7.81 15.94
C ARG A 104 2.34 8.39 14.67
N THR A 105 3.16 7.63 13.96
CA THR A 105 3.77 8.04 12.68
C THR A 105 2.70 8.26 11.61
N VAL A 106 1.79 7.31 11.40
CA VAL A 106 0.70 7.40 10.43
C VAL A 106 -0.21 8.59 10.74
N MET A 107 -0.66 8.73 11.99
CA MET A 107 -1.47 9.88 12.41
C MET A 107 -0.75 11.21 12.18
N SER A 108 0.56 11.27 12.44
CA SER A 108 1.35 12.48 12.17
C SER A 108 1.34 12.85 10.68
N TYR A 109 1.58 11.89 9.78
CA TYR A 109 1.50 12.16 8.34
C TYR A 109 0.12 12.67 7.91
N TRP A 110 -0.96 11.99 8.34
CA TRP A 110 -2.33 12.36 7.98
C TRP A 110 -2.74 13.73 8.53
N THR A 111 -2.39 14.02 9.78
CA THR A 111 -2.74 15.30 10.42
C THR A 111 -1.89 16.46 9.92
N ASN A 112 -0.61 16.22 9.59
CA ASN A 112 0.22 17.20 8.90
C ASN A 112 -0.40 17.55 7.55
N PHE A 113 -0.66 16.56 6.70
CA PHE A 113 -1.27 16.77 5.39
C PHE A 113 -2.59 17.54 5.48
N ALA A 114 -3.47 17.19 6.43
CA ALA A 114 -4.71 17.93 6.65
C ALA A 114 -4.49 19.40 7.04
N ARG A 115 -3.39 19.73 7.71
CA ARG A 115 -3.09 21.08 8.19
C ARG A 115 -2.44 21.97 7.12
N ASN A 116 -1.59 21.40 6.27
CA ASN A 116 -0.67 22.17 5.43
C ASN A 116 -0.56 21.67 3.98
N GLY A 117 -1.26 20.59 3.60
CA GLY A 117 -1.14 19.96 2.28
C GLY A 117 0.18 19.19 2.05
N ASN A 118 0.96 18.93 3.10
CA ASN A 118 2.26 18.26 3.08
C ASN A 118 2.42 17.33 4.31
N PRO A 119 2.57 16.01 4.13
CA PRO A 119 2.60 15.07 5.26
C PRO A 119 3.86 15.20 6.15
N ASN A 120 4.92 15.88 5.68
CA ASN A 120 6.21 15.93 6.37
C ASN A 120 6.17 16.72 7.69
N GLY A 121 7.07 16.36 8.61
CA GLY A 121 7.24 16.99 9.92
C GLY A 121 8.50 16.51 10.64
N GLU A 122 8.83 17.15 11.76
CA GLU A 122 10.01 16.80 12.56
C GLU A 122 9.92 15.35 13.07
N GLY A 123 11.02 14.60 12.96
CA GLY A 123 11.12 13.21 13.41
C GLY A 123 10.46 12.17 12.49
N LEU A 124 9.87 12.60 11.36
CA LEU A 124 9.31 11.70 10.35
C LEU A 124 10.32 11.41 9.24
N VAL A 125 10.22 10.22 8.65
CA VAL A 125 10.92 9.92 7.39
C VAL A 125 10.36 10.84 6.30
N HIS A 126 11.23 11.37 5.45
CA HIS A 126 10.79 12.26 4.39
C HIS A 126 9.88 11.52 3.41
N TRP A 127 8.66 12.04 3.25
CA TRP A 127 7.70 11.60 2.25
C TRP A 127 7.81 12.52 1.02
N PRO A 128 8.36 12.01 -0.10
CA PRO A 128 8.52 12.81 -1.30
C PRO A 128 7.18 13.11 -1.97
N GLU A 129 7.10 14.24 -2.64
CA GLU A 129 6.03 14.52 -3.59
C GLU A 129 6.11 13.51 -4.75
N TYR A 130 4.96 13.05 -5.21
CA TYR A 130 4.82 12.12 -6.31
C TYR A 130 4.94 12.88 -7.63
N ASP A 131 6.18 13.10 -8.05
CA ASP A 131 6.56 13.80 -9.28
C ASP A 131 6.77 12.82 -10.46
N LEU A 132 7.54 13.23 -11.47
CA LEU A 132 7.88 12.38 -12.62
C LEU A 132 8.81 11.21 -12.27
N ASP A 133 9.50 11.25 -11.12
CA ASP A 133 10.25 10.11 -10.60
C ASP A 133 9.33 9.07 -9.92
N GLU A 134 8.05 9.41 -9.72
CA GLU A 134 7.02 8.56 -9.10
C GLU A 134 7.45 7.99 -7.75
N LYS A 135 8.13 8.81 -6.95
CA LYS A 135 8.56 8.44 -5.61
C LYS A 135 7.36 8.38 -4.67
N TYR A 136 7.34 7.37 -3.82
CA TYR A 136 6.26 7.14 -2.86
C TYR A 136 6.84 6.63 -1.53
N LEU A 137 6.01 6.60 -0.48
CA LEU A 137 6.41 6.11 0.83
C LEU A 137 5.87 4.68 1.06
N GLU A 138 6.76 3.75 1.38
CA GLU A 138 6.39 2.46 1.95
C GLU A 138 6.18 2.64 3.46
N ILE A 139 5.01 2.27 3.95
CA ILE A 139 4.64 2.37 5.36
C ILE A 139 4.53 0.96 5.95
N ASP A 140 5.61 0.57 6.63
CA ASP A 140 5.65 -0.55 7.58
C ASP A 140 6.20 -0.05 8.92
N LEU A 141 6.65 -0.91 9.83
CA LEU A 141 7.32 -0.53 11.08
C LEU A 141 8.52 0.42 10.85
N VAL A 142 9.19 0.30 9.71
CA VAL A 142 10.24 1.22 9.24
C VAL A 142 9.82 1.81 7.90
N GLN A 143 9.58 3.12 7.85
CA GLN A 143 9.18 3.80 6.62
C GLN A 143 10.37 3.97 5.67
N LYS A 144 10.13 3.78 4.37
CA LYS A 144 11.16 3.88 3.34
C LYS A 144 10.61 4.57 2.10
N THR A 145 11.46 5.36 1.45
CA THR A 145 11.13 5.90 0.13
C THR A 145 11.41 4.85 -0.94
N ALA A 146 10.43 4.64 -1.80
CA ALA A 146 10.55 3.83 -3.01
C ALA A 146 10.14 4.67 -4.23
N LYS A 147 10.15 4.07 -5.42
CA LYS A 147 9.73 4.72 -6.66
C LYS A 147 9.05 3.75 -7.60
N LYS A 148 8.16 4.26 -8.44
CA LYS A 148 7.52 3.52 -9.53
C LYS A 148 6.86 2.23 -9.04
N LEU A 149 5.86 2.38 -8.14
CA LEU A 149 5.14 1.27 -7.52
C LEU A 149 4.67 0.26 -8.57
N LYS A 150 5.19 -0.96 -8.47
CA LYS A 150 4.87 -2.08 -9.37
C LYS A 150 4.88 -1.71 -10.86
N GLU A 151 5.84 -0.89 -11.32
CA GLU A 151 5.92 -0.34 -12.70
C GLU A 151 5.52 -1.34 -13.78
N HIS A 152 6.17 -2.50 -13.81
CA HIS A 152 5.89 -3.55 -14.81
C HIS A 152 4.43 -4.06 -14.78
N LYS A 153 3.82 -4.15 -13.60
CA LYS A 153 2.42 -4.59 -13.45
C LYS A 153 1.44 -3.50 -13.84
N VAL A 154 1.76 -2.25 -13.51
CA VAL A 154 0.96 -1.10 -13.95
C VAL A 154 0.99 -0.97 -15.48
N GLU A 155 2.14 -1.21 -16.13
CA GLU A 155 2.25 -1.23 -17.60
C GLU A 155 1.54 -2.42 -18.26
N PHE A 156 1.36 -3.53 -17.54
CA PHE A 156 0.71 -4.72 -18.07
C PHE A 156 -0.80 -4.55 -18.23
N TRP A 157 -1.44 -3.86 -17.29
CA TRP A 157 -2.90 -3.65 -17.24
C TRP A 157 -3.36 -2.53 -18.17
#